data_AF-A0A6I9XBQ1-F1
#
_entry.id   AF-A0A6I9XBQ1-F1
#
_cell.length_a   1.000
_cell.length_b   1.000
_cell.length_c   1.000
_cell.angle_alpha   90.00
_cell.angle_beta   90.00
_cell.angle_gamma   90.00
#
_symmetry.space_group_name_H-M   'P 1'
#
loop_
_entity.id
_entity.type
_entity.pdbx_description
1 polymer ?
#
loop_
_entity_poly.entity_id
_entity_poly.type
_entity_poly.pdbx_seq_one_letter_code
_entity_poly.pdbx_strand_id
1 'polypeptide(L)'
;MPNVNDELHHSGWNACSSCFGDTTKKRNRLILPSLISSRIYVIDTGTNLRAPRIHKVVEPIDLYWKCNLANPHTSHCLGNGEIMISTMGDPSGNGKGGFVLLDGETFEVKGNWEKGSKVPPFGYDFWYQPRHNVLMSTEWGTPKCFAYGFDPADLEKGERTAPCCLASERPLPGVPQASGIFRETKQADQGEPGWKHLPWSRRWS
;
A
#
# COMPACT_ATOMS: atom_id res chain seq x y z
N MET A 1 -1.05 -15.88 -15.94
CA MET A 1 0.14 -15.05 -15.70
C MET A 1 1.34 -15.68 -16.38
N PRO A 2 2.33 -14.91 -16.86
CA PRO A 2 3.39 -15.42 -17.73
C PRO A 2 4.60 -15.99 -16.97
N ASN A 3 4.88 -15.51 -15.75
CA ASN A 3 5.98 -16.00 -14.93
C ASN A 3 5.48 -16.89 -13.79
N VAL A 4 6.35 -17.80 -13.34
CA VAL A 4 6.11 -18.72 -12.22
C VAL A 4 6.70 -18.12 -10.95
N ASN A 5 6.17 -18.48 -9.78
CA ASN A 5 6.64 -18.01 -8.47
C ASN A 5 6.53 -16.48 -8.25
N ASP A 6 5.59 -15.84 -8.93
CA ASP A 6 5.28 -14.42 -8.68
C ASP A 6 4.60 -14.21 -7.31
N GLU A 7 3.74 -15.15 -6.91
CA GLU A 7 2.83 -15.03 -5.76
C GLU A 7 1.95 -13.77 -5.84
N LEU A 8 0.92 -13.82 -6.70
CA LEU A 8 -0.13 -12.81 -6.67
C LEU A 8 -0.92 -12.93 -5.37
N HIS A 9 -1.07 -11.81 -4.66
CA HIS A 9 -1.67 -11.82 -3.31
C HIS A 9 -2.80 -10.78 -3.19
N HIS A 10 -2.44 -9.50 -3.17
CA HIS A 10 -3.38 -8.37 -3.13
C HIS A 10 -3.57 -7.77 -4.54
N SER A 11 -4.68 -7.06 -4.73
CA SER A 11 -4.96 -6.36 -5.98
C SER A 11 -5.72 -5.05 -5.74
N GLY A 12 -5.54 -4.09 -6.64
CA GLY A 12 -6.20 -2.79 -6.60
C GLY A 12 -6.44 -2.23 -7.98
N TRP A 13 -7.10 -1.08 -8.03
CA TRP A 13 -7.44 -0.41 -9.28
C TRP A 13 -6.56 0.83 -9.50
N ASN A 14 -6.29 1.16 -10.77
CA ASN A 14 -5.55 2.38 -11.12
C ASN A 14 -6.26 3.67 -10.71
N ALA A 15 -7.59 3.67 -10.76
CA ALA A 15 -8.42 4.80 -10.39
C ALA A 15 -9.68 4.32 -9.66
N CYS A 16 -10.20 5.16 -8.78
CA CYS A 16 -11.37 4.89 -7.97
C CYS A 16 -12.09 6.19 -7.59
N SER A 17 -13.04 6.12 -6.67
CA SER A 17 -13.77 7.29 -6.17
C SER A 17 -12.86 8.36 -5.55
N SER A 18 -11.61 8.03 -5.22
CA SER A 18 -10.60 9.01 -4.80
C SER A 18 -10.32 10.08 -5.85
N CYS A 19 -10.44 9.76 -7.15
CA CYS A 19 -10.27 10.72 -8.26
C CYS A 19 -11.54 11.55 -8.51
N PHE A 20 -12.34 11.81 -7.47
CA PHE A 20 -13.62 12.50 -7.59
C PHE A 20 -13.45 13.86 -8.27
N GLY A 21 -14.21 14.10 -9.34
CA GLY A 21 -14.17 15.34 -10.12
C GLY A 21 -13.25 15.31 -11.34
N ASP A 22 -12.34 14.35 -11.45
CA ASP A 22 -11.51 14.16 -12.65
C ASP A 22 -12.16 13.14 -13.60
N THR A 23 -12.84 13.66 -14.63
CA THR A 23 -13.52 12.83 -15.64
C THR A 23 -12.57 12.15 -16.63
N THR A 24 -11.28 12.52 -16.63
CA THR A 24 -10.28 11.90 -17.50
C THR A 24 -9.84 10.53 -16.98
N LYS A 25 -9.97 10.29 -15.67
CA LYS A 25 -9.54 9.04 -15.02
C LYS A 25 -10.63 7.98 -15.13
N LYS A 26 -10.20 6.76 -15.45
CA LYS A 26 -11.09 5.60 -15.62
C LYS A 26 -10.56 4.42 -14.84
N ARG A 27 -11.47 3.72 -14.14
CA ARG A 27 -11.19 2.44 -13.49
C ARG A 27 -11.19 1.32 -14.53
N ASN A 28 -10.06 1.12 -15.19
CA ASN A 28 -9.94 0.20 -16.32
C ASN A 28 -8.62 -0.58 -16.35
N ARG A 29 -7.77 -0.41 -15.33
CA ARG A 29 -6.54 -1.17 -15.16
C ARG A 29 -6.53 -1.78 -13.76
N LEU A 30 -6.35 -3.09 -13.71
CA LEU A 30 -6.16 -3.84 -12.46
C LEU A 30 -4.66 -3.93 -12.18
N ILE A 31 -4.27 -3.53 -10.97
CA ILE A 31 -2.89 -3.53 -10.49
C ILE A 31 -2.70 -4.77 -9.64
N LEU A 32 -1.74 -5.61 -10.03
CA LEU A 32 -1.44 -6.89 -9.42
C LEU A 32 0.03 -6.94 -8.98
N PRO A 33 0.33 -6.44 -7.77
CA PRO A 33 1.61 -6.70 -7.11
C PRO A 33 1.84 -8.20 -6.91
N SER A 34 3.08 -8.63 -7.14
CA SER A 34 3.54 -10.00 -6.97
C SER A 34 4.50 -10.04 -5.79
N LEU A 35 4.10 -10.72 -4.73
CA LEU A 35 4.74 -10.62 -3.42
C LEU A 35 6.17 -11.14 -3.45
N ILE A 36 6.42 -12.29 -4.07
CA ILE A 36 7.74 -12.95 -4.02
C ILE A 36 8.66 -12.44 -5.11
N SER A 37 8.16 -12.29 -6.33
CA SER A 37 9.01 -11.82 -7.43
C SER A 37 9.27 -10.32 -7.42
N SER A 38 8.50 -9.54 -6.66
CA SER A 38 8.47 -8.08 -6.69
C SER A 38 8.05 -7.44 -8.02
N ARG A 39 7.45 -8.23 -8.92
CA ARG A 39 6.88 -7.73 -10.17
C ARG A 39 5.51 -7.10 -9.95
N ILE A 40 5.17 -6.09 -10.73
CA ILE A 40 3.81 -5.54 -10.74
C ILE A 40 3.23 -5.68 -12.13
N TYR A 41 2.10 -6.39 -12.24
CA TYR A 41 1.37 -6.49 -13.48
C TYR A 41 0.24 -5.46 -13.53
N VAL A 42 0.16 -4.77 -14.66
CA VAL A 42 -0.96 -3.89 -14.98
C VAL A 42 -1.80 -4.61 -16.03
N ILE A 43 -3.04 -4.93 -15.68
CA ILE A 43 -3.95 -5.69 -16.53
C ILE A 43 -5.01 -4.75 -17.09
N ASP A 44 -5.15 -4.71 -18.42
CA ASP A 44 -6.24 -4.04 -19.11
C ASP A 44 -7.53 -4.84 -18.96
N THR A 45 -8.52 -4.22 -18.32
CA THR A 45 -9.91 -4.69 -18.27
C THR A 45 -10.87 -3.77 -19.01
N GLY A 46 -10.39 -2.63 -19.51
CA GLY A 46 -11.20 -1.63 -20.22
C GLY A 46 -11.52 -2.00 -21.66
N THR A 47 -10.59 -2.68 -22.35
CA THR A 47 -10.79 -3.08 -23.75
C THR A 47 -11.80 -4.22 -23.87
N ASN A 48 -11.68 -5.24 -23.02
CA ASN A 48 -12.64 -6.34 -22.91
C ASN A 48 -12.67 -6.88 -21.48
N LEU A 49 -13.76 -6.61 -20.77
CA LEU A 49 -13.95 -7.03 -19.37
C LEU A 49 -13.91 -8.55 -19.19
N ARG A 50 -14.30 -9.33 -20.21
CA ARG A 50 -14.32 -10.80 -20.16
C ARG A 50 -13.04 -11.45 -20.66
N ALA A 51 -12.12 -10.68 -21.23
CA ALA A 51 -10.82 -11.15 -21.65
C ALA A 51 -9.72 -10.15 -21.25
N PRO A 52 -9.41 -10.03 -19.95
CA PRO A 52 -8.34 -9.17 -19.47
C PRO A 52 -6.98 -9.52 -20.08
N ARG A 53 -6.16 -8.52 -20.36
CA ARG A 53 -4.83 -8.70 -20.99
C ARG A 53 -3.76 -7.93 -20.24
N ILE A 54 -2.52 -8.41 -20.27
CA ILE A 54 -1.40 -7.66 -19.70
C ILE A 54 -1.20 -6.39 -20.54
N HIS A 55 -1.33 -5.24 -19.89
CA HIS A 55 -1.07 -3.93 -20.47
C HIS A 55 0.39 -3.55 -20.31
N LYS A 56 0.94 -3.76 -19.12
CA LYS A 56 2.33 -3.47 -18.77
C LYS A 56 2.80 -4.39 -17.66
N VAL A 57 4.11 -4.62 -17.65
CA VAL A 57 4.82 -5.28 -16.56
C VAL A 57 5.85 -4.29 -16.05
N VAL A 58 5.81 -4.01 -14.74
CA VAL A 58 6.88 -3.32 -14.04
C VAL A 58 7.80 -4.40 -13.49
N GLU A 59 9.02 -4.45 -14.01
CA GLU A 59 9.98 -5.46 -13.60
C GLU A 59 10.57 -5.13 -12.21
N PRO A 60 10.93 -6.13 -11.41
CA PRO A 60 11.45 -5.93 -10.05
C PRO A 60 12.63 -4.97 -9.97
N ILE A 61 13.46 -4.98 -11.01
CA ILE A 61 14.66 -4.15 -11.14
C ILE A 61 14.34 -2.65 -11.03
N ASP A 62 13.17 -2.21 -11.51
CA ASP A 62 12.75 -0.82 -11.41
C ASP A 62 12.47 -0.43 -9.96
N LEU A 63 11.83 -1.30 -9.18
CA LEU A 63 11.57 -1.07 -7.75
C LEU A 63 12.88 -1.07 -6.97
N TYR A 64 13.77 -2.02 -7.28
CA TYR A 64 15.04 -2.16 -6.58
C TYR A 64 15.92 -0.92 -6.76
N TRP A 65 16.11 -0.45 -8.00
CA TRP A 65 17.00 0.67 -8.26
C TRP A 65 16.38 2.02 -7.94
N LYS A 66 15.10 2.22 -8.24
CA LYS A 66 14.45 3.54 -8.01
C LYS A 66 14.02 3.73 -6.57
N CYS A 67 13.69 2.64 -5.87
CA CYS A 67 13.10 2.72 -4.54
C CYS A 67 13.87 2.03 -3.42
N ASN A 68 14.79 1.12 -3.76
CA ASN A 68 15.40 0.22 -2.78
C ASN A 68 14.34 -0.48 -1.90
N LEU A 69 13.27 -0.96 -2.55
CA LEU A 69 12.14 -1.66 -1.94
C LEU A 69 11.82 -2.92 -2.75
N ALA A 70 11.27 -3.93 -2.09
CA ALA A 70 10.87 -5.22 -2.64
C ALA A 70 9.61 -5.74 -1.94
N ASN A 71 9.05 -6.83 -2.45
CA ASN A 71 7.86 -7.48 -1.92
C ASN A 71 6.64 -6.52 -1.84
N PRO A 72 6.17 -6.00 -2.98
CA PRO A 72 5.01 -5.14 -3.03
C PRO A 72 3.74 -5.93 -2.68
N HIS A 73 2.88 -5.32 -1.86
CA HIS A 73 1.74 -5.99 -1.24
C HIS A 73 0.42 -5.32 -1.60
N THR A 74 -0.03 -4.33 -0.82
CA THR A 74 -1.32 -3.68 -1.04
C THR A 74 -1.19 -2.52 -2.02
N SER A 75 -2.12 -2.39 -2.96
CA SER A 75 -2.16 -1.26 -3.90
C SER A 75 -3.45 -0.43 -3.76
N HIS A 76 -3.31 0.89 -3.69
CA HIS A 76 -4.43 1.83 -3.69
C HIS A 76 -4.20 3.02 -4.65
N CYS A 77 -5.25 3.35 -5.40
CA CYS A 77 -5.38 4.58 -6.21
C CYS A 77 -5.45 5.82 -5.32
N LEU A 78 -4.67 6.86 -5.62
CA LEU A 78 -4.68 8.14 -4.91
C LEU A 78 -5.56 9.19 -5.60
N GLY A 79 -5.90 10.26 -4.89
CA GLY A 79 -6.76 11.33 -5.41
C GLY A 79 -6.13 12.12 -6.57
N ASN A 80 -4.80 12.23 -6.60
CA ASN A 80 -4.05 12.84 -7.71
C ASN A 80 -3.89 11.92 -8.95
N GLY A 81 -4.46 10.71 -8.92
CA GLY A 81 -4.39 9.75 -10.01
C GLY A 81 -3.16 8.83 -10.00
N GLU A 82 -2.23 9.00 -9.05
CA GLU A 82 -1.13 8.04 -8.85
C GLU A 82 -1.62 6.77 -8.17
N ILE A 83 -0.80 5.71 -8.21
CA ILE A 83 -1.06 4.46 -7.50
C ILE A 83 0.02 4.27 -6.46
N MET A 84 -0.37 4.12 -5.20
CA MET A 84 0.54 3.81 -4.11
C MET A 84 0.49 2.32 -3.80
N ILE A 85 1.64 1.71 -3.58
CA ILE A 85 1.78 0.29 -3.29
C ILE A 85 2.68 0.12 -2.08
N SER A 86 2.18 -0.54 -1.02
CA SER A 86 3.01 -0.89 0.14
C SER A 86 4.02 -1.97 -0.21
N THR A 87 5.15 -1.96 0.48
CA THR A 87 6.22 -2.94 0.34
C THR A 87 6.66 -3.42 1.71
N MET A 88 7.15 -4.66 1.78
CA MET A 88 7.46 -5.32 3.05
C MET A 88 8.96 -5.51 3.28
N GLY A 89 9.80 -5.31 2.26
CA GLY A 89 11.23 -5.48 2.40
C GLY A 89 12.10 -4.69 1.45
N ASP A 90 13.40 -4.98 1.55
CA ASP A 90 14.43 -4.50 0.64
C ASP A 90 14.81 -5.59 -0.39
N PRO A 91 15.60 -5.26 -1.44
CA PRO A 91 16.02 -6.23 -2.44
C PRO A 91 16.87 -7.40 -1.91
N SER A 92 17.40 -7.30 -0.68
CA SER A 92 18.13 -8.37 -0.01
C SER A 92 17.21 -9.28 0.83
N GLY A 93 15.90 -9.01 0.83
CA GLY A 93 14.91 -9.78 1.58
C GLY A 93 14.84 -9.43 3.07
N ASN A 94 15.47 -8.33 3.50
CA ASN A 94 15.34 -7.84 4.88
C ASN A 94 14.04 -7.07 5.08
N GLY A 95 13.60 -6.95 6.34
CA GLY A 95 12.45 -6.14 6.72
C GLY A 95 12.71 -4.67 6.41
N LYS A 96 11.79 -4.06 5.66
CA LYS A 96 11.79 -2.63 5.37
C LYS A 96 10.40 -2.20 4.93
N GLY A 97 9.78 -1.35 5.75
CA GLY A 97 8.52 -0.72 5.35
C GLY A 97 8.75 0.36 4.31
N GLY A 98 7.87 0.40 3.32
CA GLY A 98 8.00 1.30 2.18
C GLY A 98 6.69 1.47 1.40
N PHE A 99 6.60 2.54 0.62
CA PHE A 99 5.53 2.78 -0.35
C PHE A 99 6.11 3.20 -1.69
N VAL A 100 5.82 2.44 -2.74
CA VAL A 100 6.16 2.77 -4.13
C VAL A 100 5.03 3.56 -4.77
N LEU A 101 5.37 4.60 -5.52
CA LEU A 101 4.43 5.34 -6.37
C LEU A 101 4.60 4.95 -7.83
N LEU A 102 3.49 4.55 -8.46
CA LEU A 102 3.38 4.42 -9.90
C LEU A 102 2.65 5.61 -10.50
N ASP A 103 3.08 6.02 -11.68
CA ASP A 103 2.35 6.98 -12.50
C ASP A 103 0.99 6.41 -12.95
N GLY A 104 -0.05 7.24 -12.88
CA GLY A 104 -1.42 6.83 -13.18
C GLY A 104 -1.72 6.55 -14.65
N GLU A 105 -0.84 6.99 -15.56
CA GLU A 105 -1.03 6.90 -17.00
C GLU A 105 0.01 5.98 -17.64
N THR A 106 1.28 6.18 -17.30
CA THR A 106 2.38 5.37 -17.86
C THR A 106 2.64 4.09 -17.06
N PHE A 107 2.18 4.02 -15.81
CA PHE A 107 2.48 2.96 -14.85
C PHE A 107 3.98 2.76 -14.60
N GLU A 108 4.78 3.80 -14.80
CA GLU A 108 6.20 3.79 -14.45
C GLU A 108 6.41 4.08 -12.97
N VAL A 109 7.43 3.46 -12.39
CA VAL A 109 7.86 3.76 -11.02
C VAL A 109 8.38 5.18 -10.96
N LYS A 110 7.72 6.01 -10.14
CA LYS A 110 8.10 7.40 -9.87
C LYS A 110 9.10 7.53 -8.73
N GLY A 111 9.09 6.59 -7.79
CA GLY A 111 9.93 6.61 -6.59
C GLY A 111 9.13 6.28 -5.34
N ASN A 112 9.72 6.56 -4.18
CA ASN A 112 9.09 6.33 -2.89
C ASN A 112 8.09 7.44 -2.57
N TRP A 113 7.02 7.09 -1.86
CA TRP A 113 6.16 8.10 -1.27
C TRP A 113 6.85 8.73 -0.06
N GLU A 114 7.46 7.96 0.83
CA GLU A 114 8.08 8.48 2.04
C GLU A 114 9.18 9.52 1.75
N LYS A 115 9.30 10.48 2.67
CA LYS A 115 10.35 11.49 2.65
C LYS A 115 11.05 11.54 3.99
N GLY A 116 12.38 11.66 3.97
CA GLY A 116 13.22 11.76 5.17
C GLY A 116 14.04 10.51 5.44
N SER A 117 14.75 10.50 6.56
CA SER A 117 15.69 9.43 6.95
C SER A 117 15.06 8.32 7.79
N LYS A 118 13.86 8.55 8.34
CA LYS A 118 13.16 7.54 9.15
C LYS A 118 12.50 6.52 8.22
N VAL A 119 12.93 5.27 8.37
CA VAL A 119 12.39 4.13 7.62
C VAL A 119 11.78 3.18 8.64
N PRO A 120 10.47 2.84 8.51
CA PRO A 120 9.87 1.84 9.37
C PRO A 120 10.53 0.48 9.13
N PRO A 121 10.78 -0.30 10.20
CA PRO A 121 11.49 -1.57 10.08
C PRO A 121 10.68 -2.61 9.30
N PHE A 122 9.36 -2.47 9.25
CA PHE A 122 8.46 -3.41 8.57
C PHE A 122 7.33 -2.68 7.85
N GLY A 123 6.72 -3.37 6.89
CA GLY A 123 5.52 -2.91 6.19
C GLY A 123 4.61 -4.09 5.87
N TYR A 124 3.33 -3.80 5.67
CA TYR A 124 2.31 -4.78 5.28
C TYR A 124 1.17 -4.07 4.55
N ASP A 125 0.02 -3.90 5.19
CA ASP A 125 -1.17 -3.25 4.64
C ASP A 125 -1.22 -1.77 5.02
N PHE A 126 -1.95 -0.98 4.23
CA PHE A 126 -2.18 0.42 4.55
C PHE A 126 -3.53 0.90 4.04
N TRP A 127 -4.04 1.93 4.69
CA TRP A 127 -5.17 2.70 4.18
C TRP A 127 -4.96 4.18 4.49
N TYR A 128 -5.63 5.03 3.74
CA TYR A 128 -5.53 6.48 3.94
C TYR A 128 -6.91 7.13 4.03
N GLN A 129 -6.97 8.22 4.79
CA GLN A 129 -8.17 9.02 4.96
C GLN A 129 -7.91 10.44 4.43
N PRO A 130 -8.32 10.74 3.19
CA PRO A 130 -8.05 12.04 2.56
C PRO A 130 -8.51 13.22 3.40
N ARG A 131 -9.73 13.20 3.91
CA ARG A 131 -10.30 14.35 4.62
C ARG A 131 -9.56 14.72 5.92
N HIS A 132 -8.86 13.75 6.50
CA HIS A 132 -8.08 13.94 7.72
C HIS A 132 -6.58 14.02 7.45
N ASN A 133 -6.18 13.86 6.19
CA ASN A 133 -4.78 13.89 5.79
C ASN A 133 -3.89 12.90 6.58
N VAL A 134 -4.40 11.69 6.80
CA VAL A 134 -3.69 10.63 7.54
C VAL A 134 -3.59 9.37 6.68
N LEU A 135 -2.42 8.74 6.73
CA LEU A 135 -2.19 7.38 6.24
C LEU A 135 -1.84 6.49 7.43
N MET A 136 -2.48 5.33 7.53
CA MET A 136 -2.18 4.31 8.54
C MET A 136 -1.67 3.06 7.84
N SER A 137 -0.64 2.47 8.40
CA SER A 137 0.02 1.29 7.89
C SER A 137 0.21 0.27 9.01
N THR A 138 0.32 -0.99 8.63
CA THR A 138 0.52 -2.12 9.53
C THR A 138 1.86 -2.78 9.21
N GLU A 139 2.32 -3.58 10.15
CA GLU A 139 3.59 -4.31 10.06
C GLU A 139 3.34 -5.82 10.08
N TRP A 140 4.20 -6.59 9.38
CA TRP A 140 4.16 -8.05 9.42
C TRP A 140 5.50 -8.68 9.78
N GLY A 141 6.41 -8.86 8.82
CA GLY A 141 7.70 -9.50 9.11
C GLY A 141 8.65 -9.47 7.94
N THR A 142 9.86 -9.98 8.17
CA THR A 142 10.93 -10.00 7.18
C THR A 142 10.63 -10.99 6.04
N PRO A 143 10.76 -10.60 4.75
CA PRO A 143 10.55 -11.49 3.62
C PRO A 143 11.31 -12.81 3.64
N LYS A 144 12.59 -12.79 4.02
CA LYS A 144 13.40 -14.01 4.12
C LYS A 144 12.84 -15.04 5.12
N CYS A 145 12.01 -14.61 6.07
CA CYS A 145 11.45 -15.45 7.12
C CYS A 145 10.11 -16.07 6.73
N PHE A 146 9.25 -15.38 5.98
CA PHE A 146 7.95 -15.94 5.57
C PHE A 146 7.95 -16.58 4.17
N ALA A 147 8.92 -16.26 3.31
CA ALA A 147 8.98 -16.79 1.95
C ALA A 147 9.10 -18.34 1.89
N TYR A 148 9.59 -18.95 2.97
CA TYR A 148 9.74 -20.40 3.10
C TYR A 148 8.74 -21.05 4.07
N GLY A 149 7.70 -20.30 4.47
CA GLY A 149 6.70 -20.74 5.44
C GLY A 149 6.91 -20.15 6.84
N PHE A 150 6.06 -20.55 7.77
CA PHE A 150 6.14 -20.10 9.16
C PHE A 150 7.09 -20.99 9.96
N ASP A 151 8.10 -20.39 10.59
CA ASP A 151 8.95 -21.01 11.60
C ASP A 151 8.76 -20.28 12.95
N PRO A 152 8.28 -20.96 14.01
CA PRO A 152 8.19 -20.37 15.35
C PRO A 152 9.49 -19.75 15.85
N ALA A 153 10.66 -20.27 15.44
CA ALA A 153 11.96 -19.75 15.85
C ALA A 153 12.24 -18.32 15.34
N ASP A 154 11.52 -17.85 14.32
CA ASP A 154 11.64 -16.47 13.83
C ASP A 154 11.02 -15.45 14.79
N LEU A 155 10.01 -15.86 15.58
CA LEU A 155 9.35 -14.98 16.54
C LEU A 155 10.30 -14.57 17.67
N GLU A 156 11.12 -15.51 18.14
CA GLU A 156 12.11 -15.27 19.20
C GLU A 156 13.23 -14.33 18.75
N LYS A 157 13.50 -14.25 17.44
CA LYS A 157 14.55 -13.42 16.84
C LYS A 157 14.11 -11.98 16.54
N GLY A 158 12.84 -11.65 16.74
CA GLY A 158 12.29 -10.33 16.38
C GLY A 158 12.23 -10.08 14.87
N GLU A 159 12.29 -11.13 14.05
CA GLU A 159 12.21 -11.05 12.58
C GLU A 159 10.75 -10.94 12.08
N ARG A 160 9.80 -10.85 13.02
CA ARG A 160 8.36 -10.62 12.81
C ARG A 160 7.85 -9.68 13.89
N THR A 161 6.87 -8.84 13.56
CA THR A 161 6.25 -7.92 14.51
C THR A 161 5.02 -8.52 15.18
N ALA A 162 4.78 -8.15 16.44
CA ALA A 162 3.40 -8.13 16.95
C ALA A 162 2.59 -7.09 16.15
N PRO A 163 1.27 -7.24 15.97
CA PRO A 163 0.48 -6.29 15.19
C PRO A 163 0.64 -4.87 15.77
N CYS A 164 1.37 -4.02 15.03
CA CYS A 164 1.60 -2.62 15.36
C CYS A 164 1.15 -1.77 14.17
N CYS A 165 0.39 -0.72 14.44
CA CYS A 165 -0.08 0.22 13.44
C CYS A 165 0.80 1.48 13.49
N LEU A 166 1.44 1.83 12.39
CA LEU A 166 2.15 3.10 12.22
C LEU A 166 1.25 4.09 11.47
N ALA A 167 0.99 5.24 12.08
CA ALA A 167 0.29 6.36 11.46
C ALA A 167 1.28 7.43 10.96
N SER A 168 1.01 8.00 9.78
CA SER A 168 1.77 9.08 9.17
C SER A 168 0.85 10.27 8.89
N GLU A 169 1.28 11.46 9.30
CA GLU A 169 0.56 12.74 9.13
C GLU A 169 0.98 13.51 7.87
N ARG A 170 1.65 12.85 6.93
CA ARG A 170 2.11 13.52 5.70
C ARG A 170 0.92 13.89 4.79
N PRO A 171 0.92 15.10 4.19
CA PRO A 171 0.03 15.47 3.10
C PRO A 171 -0.15 14.38 2.04
N LEU A 172 -1.36 13.83 1.95
CA LEU A 172 -1.76 12.92 0.89
C LEU A 172 -1.81 13.70 -0.43
N PRO A 173 -1.20 13.19 -1.52
CA PRO A 173 -1.24 13.87 -2.81
C PRO A 173 -2.67 14.10 -3.30
N GLY A 174 -2.99 15.33 -3.71
CA GLY A 174 -4.31 15.72 -4.26
C GLY A 174 -5.38 16.01 -3.21
N VAL A 175 -5.03 16.12 -1.93
CA VAL A 175 -5.95 16.45 -0.83
C VAL A 175 -5.85 17.93 -0.44
N PRO A 176 -6.95 18.71 -0.47
CA PRO A 176 -6.98 20.06 0.11
C PRO A 176 -6.75 20.00 1.63
N GLN A 177 -5.85 20.82 2.18
CA GLN A 177 -5.58 20.85 3.62
C GLN A 177 -6.85 21.21 4.41
N ALA A 178 -7.33 20.30 5.25
CA ALA A 178 -8.27 20.61 6.31
C ALA A 178 -7.48 20.95 7.57
N SER A 179 -7.66 22.16 8.11
CA SER A 179 -7.07 22.58 9.38
C SER A 179 -7.78 21.86 10.55
N GLY A 180 -7.09 20.96 11.25
CA GLY A 180 -7.54 20.47 12.56
C GLY A 180 -7.03 19.11 13.04
N ILE A 181 -6.14 19.13 14.05
CA ILE A 181 -6.13 18.37 15.33
C ILE A 181 -6.13 16.80 15.31
N PHE A 182 -4.98 16.25 15.78
CA PHE A 182 -4.71 15.11 16.71
C PHE A 182 -4.28 13.67 16.29
N ARG A 183 -3.08 13.33 16.80
CA ARG A 183 -2.64 12.24 17.73
C ARG A 183 -2.12 10.90 17.19
N GLU A 184 -0.91 10.59 17.67
CA GLU A 184 -0.32 9.27 17.84
C GLU A 184 -1.27 8.36 18.66
N THR A 185 -1.73 7.25 18.07
CA THR A 185 -2.52 6.25 18.77
C THR A 185 -1.58 5.19 19.33
N LYS A 186 -1.23 5.32 20.61
CA LYS A 186 -0.76 4.18 21.39
C LYS A 186 -1.93 3.22 21.62
N GLN A 187 -1.61 1.93 21.53
CA GLN A 187 -2.48 0.79 21.76
C GLN A 187 -3.30 0.94 23.05
N ALA A 188 -4.57 0.50 22.98
CA ALA A 188 -5.47 0.46 24.12
C ALA A 188 -4.92 -0.50 25.17
N ASP A 189 -4.34 0.04 26.23
CA ASP A 189 -4.17 -0.68 27.50
C ASP A 189 -5.53 -0.80 28.20
N GLN A 190 -5.68 -1.93 28.89
CA GLN A 190 -6.91 -2.37 29.55
C GLN A 190 -7.32 -1.41 30.67
N GLY A 191 -8.60 -1.04 30.71
CA GLY A 191 -9.26 -0.49 31.90
C GLY A 191 -9.68 0.98 31.84
N GLU A 192 -10.93 1.23 31.45
CA GLU A 192 -11.95 2.04 32.15
C GLU A 192 -12.98 2.67 31.18
N PRO A 193 -14.24 2.87 31.62
CA PRO A 193 -15.37 3.08 30.75
C PRO A 193 -15.71 4.57 30.59
N GLY A 194 -16.03 4.97 29.36
CA GLY A 194 -16.96 6.09 29.18
C GLY A 194 -16.61 7.01 28.03
N TRP A 195 -17.19 6.77 26.86
CA TRP A 195 -17.56 7.84 25.95
C TRP A 195 -18.94 7.54 25.35
N LYS A 196 -19.86 8.48 25.60
CA LYS A 196 -21.29 8.43 25.29
C LYS A 196 -21.54 8.57 23.78
N HIS A 197 -22.61 7.90 23.34
CA HIS A 197 -23.18 7.92 22.00
C HIS A 197 -23.34 9.31 21.37
N LEU A 198 -23.00 9.42 20.07
CA LEU A 198 -23.59 10.38 19.14
C LEU A 198 -24.06 9.63 17.87
N PRO A 199 -25.23 10.01 17.30
CA PRO A 199 -25.96 9.15 16.38
C PRO A 199 -25.43 9.22 14.95
N TRP A 200 -25.13 8.05 14.38
CA TRP A 200 -24.97 7.85 12.95
C TRP A 200 -26.36 7.72 12.30
N SER A 201 -26.77 8.68 11.48
CA SER A 201 -27.82 8.44 10.50
C SER A 201 -27.66 9.27 9.23
N ARG A 202 -27.41 8.53 8.14
CA ARG A 202 -27.94 8.69 6.77
C ARG A 202 -27.79 10.05 6.07
N ARG A 203 -26.96 10.07 5.02
CA ARG A 203 -27.42 10.46 3.67
C ARG A 203 -26.45 10.02 2.58
N TRP A 204 -26.87 9.01 1.82
CA TRP A 204 -26.51 8.83 0.41
C TRP A 204 -27.83 8.82 -0.35
N SER A 205 -28.02 9.82 -1.20
CA SER A 205 -28.98 9.90 -2.30
C SER A 205 -28.39 10.83 -3.34
#